data_AF-W4MBX9-F1
#
_entry.id   AF-W4MBX9-F1
#
_cell.length_a   1.000
_cell.length_b   1.000
_cell.length_c   1.000
_cell.angle_alpha   90.00
_cell.angle_beta   90.00
_cell.angle_gamma   90.00
#
_symmetry.space_group_name_H-M   'P 1'
#
loop_
_entity.id
_entity.type
_entity.pdbx_description
1 polymer ?
#
loop_
_entity_poly.entity_id
_entity_poly.type
_entity_poly.pdbx_seq_one_letter_code
_entity_poly.pdbx_strand_id
1 'polypeptide(L)'
;MLLAQFEGLEAGCSFLPALEREHRFWMDGEDKLNRVHRACKRVAWLDTDTVLNRYWDGEHRPRAESYREDAALAEGLEKSGQLVLYQQIRAAAESGWDFSSRWLQDGQALQRIITTEIVPIDLNCLLYNSERVIAELHQYRGCQEKADVFQARAMRRKAAFLKYGWDEHHQFFTDYHVETQASTGLLSLAGVYPLYFRIASREQAHQVAFRLRKQFLYPGGLVTTFNQTGQQWDWPNGWAPLQWLAIHGLISYGHDLLAKDIAERWLALNRQVFRHQGVMVEKYNVVQATFDRHAGGEYPNQRGFGWTNGVAIALAQGLTPLMPDA
;
A
#
# COMPACT_ATOMS: atom_id res chain seq x y z
N MET A 1 -3.94 -14.48 -9.53
CA MET A 1 -2.46 -14.40 -9.65
C MET A 1 -2.10 -14.18 -11.12
N LEU A 2 -1.27 -13.18 -11.46
CA LEU A 2 -0.98 -12.80 -12.85
C LEU A 2 -0.34 -13.94 -13.67
N LEU A 3 0.64 -14.65 -13.09
CA LEU A 3 1.30 -15.77 -13.77
C LEU A 3 0.29 -16.85 -14.21
N ALA A 4 -0.65 -17.23 -13.34
CA ALA A 4 -1.66 -18.24 -13.70
C ALA A 4 -2.63 -17.77 -14.78
N GLN A 5 -2.78 -16.45 -14.99
CA GLN A 5 -3.61 -15.95 -16.09
C GLN A 5 -2.93 -16.18 -17.44
N PHE A 6 -1.60 -16.20 -17.49
CA PHE A 6 -0.84 -16.43 -18.72
C PHE A 6 -0.41 -17.89 -18.89
N GLU A 7 -0.05 -18.58 -17.81
CA GLU A 7 0.57 -19.91 -17.83
C GLU A 7 -0.26 -20.99 -17.12
N GLY A 8 -1.43 -20.65 -16.58
CA GLY A 8 -2.31 -21.57 -15.86
C GLY A 8 -1.94 -21.80 -14.38
N LEU A 9 -2.87 -22.40 -13.63
CA LEU A 9 -2.71 -22.65 -12.19
C LEU A 9 -1.56 -23.62 -11.86
N GLU A 10 -1.19 -24.51 -12.78
CA GLU A 10 -0.03 -25.40 -12.65
C GLU A 10 1.28 -24.61 -12.48
N ALA A 11 1.49 -23.56 -13.28
CA ALA A 11 2.64 -22.68 -13.15
C ALA A 11 2.66 -21.92 -11.82
N GLY A 12 1.49 -21.55 -11.29
CA GLY A 12 1.38 -20.98 -9.94
C GLY A 12 1.80 -21.94 -8.84
N CYS A 13 1.47 -23.21 -9.04
CA CYS A 13 1.72 -24.27 -8.07
C CYS A 13 3.23 -24.49 -7.80
N SER A 14 4.13 -24.20 -8.75
CA SER A 14 5.57 -24.26 -8.50
C SER A 14 6.05 -23.23 -7.47
N PHE A 15 5.30 -22.15 -7.26
CA PHE A 15 5.63 -21.08 -6.30
C PHE A 15 4.97 -21.26 -4.92
N LEU A 16 4.10 -22.26 -4.76
CA LEU A 16 3.38 -22.50 -3.50
C LEU A 16 4.32 -22.63 -2.27
N PRO A 17 5.48 -23.32 -2.34
CA PRO A 17 6.41 -23.36 -1.21
C PRO A 17 7.04 -22.01 -0.85
N ALA A 18 7.19 -21.11 -1.82
CA ALA A 18 7.69 -19.76 -1.59
C ALA A 18 6.60 -18.88 -0.96
N LEU A 19 5.37 -18.94 -1.49
CA LEU A 19 4.21 -18.21 -0.96
C LEU A 19 3.91 -18.60 0.50
N GLU A 20 3.91 -19.90 0.83
CA GLU A 20 3.72 -20.34 2.22
C GLU A 20 4.87 -19.88 3.13
N ARG A 21 6.11 -19.81 2.62
CA ARG A 21 7.28 -19.35 3.38
C ARG A 21 7.20 -17.86 3.67
N GLU A 22 6.80 -17.08 2.69
CA GLU A 22 6.55 -15.65 2.84
C GLU A 22 5.39 -15.39 3.81
N HIS A 23 4.29 -16.14 3.71
CA HIS A 23 3.18 -16.03 4.67
C HIS A 23 3.65 -16.31 6.10
N ARG A 24 4.45 -17.37 6.32
CA ARG A 24 5.05 -17.64 7.64
C ARG A 24 5.95 -16.50 8.13
N PHE A 25 6.67 -15.83 7.24
CA PHE A 25 7.48 -14.66 7.59
C PHE A 25 6.61 -13.49 8.09
N TRP A 26 5.47 -13.24 7.43
CA TRP A 26 4.53 -12.20 7.86
C TRP A 26 3.81 -12.56 9.17
N MET A 27 3.52 -13.84 9.40
CA MET A 27 2.82 -14.32 10.60
C MET A 27 3.73 -14.70 11.78
N ASP A 28 5.04 -14.53 11.64
CA ASP A 28 6.02 -14.87 12.69
C ASP A 28 5.78 -14.04 13.96
N GLY A 29 5.47 -14.71 15.06
CA GLY A 29 5.15 -14.12 16.35
C GLY A 29 3.65 -14.05 16.69
N GLU A 30 2.76 -14.55 15.81
CA GLU A 30 1.30 -14.61 16.05
C GLU A 30 0.96 -15.32 17.37
N ASP A 31 1.70 -16.38 17.73
CA ASP A 31 1.55 -17.18 18.94
C ASP A 31 1.90 -16.43 20.24
N LYS A 32 2.62 -15.31 20.13
CA LYS A 32 3.06 -14.49 21.28
C LYS A 32 2.10 -13.36 21.60
N LEU A 33 1.13 -13.12 20.73
CA LEU A 33 0.17 -12.03 20.85
C LEU A 33 -0.86 -12.29 21.95
N ASN A 34 -1.20 -11.25 22.69
CA ASN A 34 -2.30 -11.25 23.66
C ASN A 34 -2.69 -9.81 24.00
N ARG A 35 -3.70 -9.65 24.86
CA ARG A 35 -4.17 -8.33 25.31
C ARG A 35 -3.07 -7.44 25.90
N VAL A 36 -2.00 -8.02 26.46
CA VAL A 36 -0.86 -7.29 27.02
C VAL A 36 0.23 -7.08 25.95
N HIS A 37 0.56 -8.11 25.19
CA HIS A 37 1.55 -8.08 24.12
C HIS A 37 0.84 -7.88 22.78
N ARG A 38 0.48 -6.62 22.51
CA ARG A 38 -0.37 -6.27 21.37
C ARG A 38 0.34 -6.29 20.03
N ALA A 39 1.66 -6.38 19.98
CA ALA A 39 2.38 -6.56 18.74
C ALA A 39 3.66 -7.37 18.94
N CYS A 40 4.02 -8.15 17.93
CA CYS A 40 5.27 -8.88 17.86
C CYS A 40 5.72 -8.91 16.40
N LYS A 41 6.91 -8.39 16.10
CA LYS A 41 7.39 -8.28 14.70
C LYS A 41 6.33 -7.64 13.79
N ARG A 42 5.90 -8.32 12.73
CA ARG A 42 4.92 -7.87 11.72
C ARG A 42 3.46 -8.20 12.08
N VAL A 43 3.18 -8.76 13.24
CA VAL A 43 1.81 -9.07 13.66
C VAL A 43 1.36 -8.14 14.79
N ALA A 44 0.08 -7.76 14.75
CA ALA A 44 -0.58 -6.89 15.70
C ALA A 44 -1.94 -7.46 16.11
N TRP A 45 -2.16 -7.54 17.42
CA TRP A 45 -3.39 -7.95 18.07
C TRP A 45 -4.33 -6.75 18.20
N LEU A 46 -5.52 -6.85 17.64
CA LEU A 46 -6.54 -5.79 17.72
C LEU A 46 -7.62 -6.12 18.76
N ASP A 47 -8.06 -7.38 18.78
CA ASP A 47 -8.94 -7.95 19.79
C ASP A 47 -8.77 -9.48 19.87
N THR A 48 -9.57 -10.15 20.71
CA THR A 48 -9.46 -11.59 21.02
C THR A 48 -9.33 -12.48 19.79
N ASP A 49 -10.04 -12.16 18.71
CA ASP A 49 -10.11 -12.99 17.49
C ASP A 49 -9.48 -12.32 16.27
N THR A 50 -8.89 -11.13 16.45
CA THR A 50 -8.38 -10.33 15.34
C THR A 50 -6.88 -10.06 15.45
N VAL A 51 -6.13 -10.65 14.52
CA VAL A 51 -4.74 -10.33 14.25
C VAL A 51 -4.64 -9.75 12.83
N LEU A 52 -3.98 -8.61 12.71
CA LEU A 52 -3.58 -8.01 11.44
C LEU A 52 -2.07 -7.81 11.41
N ASN A 53 -1.56 -7.36 10.28
CA ASN A 53 -0.13 -7.15 10.08
C ASN A 53 0.24 -5.68 10.06
N ARG A 54 1.49 -5.41 10.41
CA ARG A 54 2.17 -4.11 10.32
C ARG A 54 3.53 -4.28 9.66
N TYR A 55 4.08 -3.20 9.11
CA TYR A 55 5.48 -3.19 8.69
C TYR A 55 6.40 -3.12 9.90
N TRP A 56 7.53 -3.83 9.84
CA TRP A 56 8.49 -3.95 10.93
C TRP A 56 9.85 -4.44 10.46
N ASP A 57 10.91 -3.76 10.92
CA ASP A 57 12.29 -4.19 10.76
C ASP A 57 12.94 -4.48 12.13
N GLY A 58 13.79 -5.51 12.19
CA GLY A 58 14.45 -5.94 13.43
C GLY A 58 15.73 -5.21 13.77
N GLU A 59 16.24 -4.36 12.87
CA GLU A 59 17.42 -3.56 13.09
C GLU A 59 17.08 -2.19 13.68
N HIS A 60 17.93 -1.75 14.60
CA HIS A 60 17.81 -0.47 15.31
C HIS A 60 19.01 0.44 15.02
N ARG A 61 19.44 0.50 13.76
CA ARG A 61 20.60 1.27 13.31
C ARG A 61 20.26 2.05 12.04
N PRO A 62 20.99 3.12 11.68
CA PRO A 62 20.79 3.80 10.40
C PRO A 62 20.80 2.81 9.23
N ARG A 63 19.96 3.04 8.22
CA ARG A 63 19.99 2.32 6.93
C ARG A 63 21.35 2.50 6.28
N ALA A 64 21.86 1.46 5.63
CA ALA A 64 23.22 1.52 5.07
C ALA A 64 23.27 2.45 3.84
N GLU A 65 22.21 2.43 3.05
CA GLU A 65 21.99 3.20 1.83
C GLU A 65 21.65 4.68 2.09
N SER A 66 21.16 5.01 3.29
CA SER A 66 20.76 6.37 3.71
C SER A 66 21.35 6.72 5.09
N TYR A 67 22.58 6.25 5.36
CA TYR A 67 23.18 6.34 6.70
C TYR A 67 23.26 7.77 7.23
N ARG A 68 23.70 8.69 6.37
CA ARG A 68 23.93 10.10 6.75
C ARG A 68 22.61 10.79 7.07
N GLU A 69 21.59 10.53 6.26
CA GLU A 69 20.25 11.08 6.37
C GLU A 69 19.59 10.60 7.68
N ASP A 70 19.63 9.29 7.94
CA ASP A 70 19.09 8.69 9.17
C ASP A 70 19.82 9.20 10.42
N ALA A 71 21.16 9.26 10.39
CA ALA A 71 21.95 9.76 11.52
C ALA A 71 21.70 11.25 11.80
N ALA A 72 21.54 12.07 10.76
CA ALA A 72 21.20 13.48 10.91
C ALA A 72 19.79 13.68 11.46
N LEU A 73 18.82 12.86 11.04
CA LEU A 73 17.45 12.92 11.57
C LEU A 73 17.38 12.51 13.05
N ALA A 74 18.27 11.63 13.49
CA ALA A 74 18.38 11.18 14.87
C ALA A 74 19.16 12.15 15.77
N GLU A 75 19.77 13.20 15.21
CA GLU A 75 20.55 14.18 15.95
C GLU A 75 19.67 14.90 16.99
N GLY A 76 20.22 15.08 18.20
CA GLY A 76 19.50 15.68 19.33
C GLY A 76 18.59 14.73 20.12
N LEU A 77 18.32 13.52 19.63
CA LEU A 77 17.58 12.50 20.40
C LEU A 77 18.51 11.75 21.36
N GLU A 78 17.96 11.34 22.50
CA GLU A 78 18.61 10.37 23.38
C GLU A 78 18.78 9.02 22.69
N LYS A 79 19.76 8.23 23.12
CA LYS A 79 20.10 6.93 22.50
C LYS A 79 18.88 6.00 22.36
N SER A 80 18.01 5.92 23.37
CA SER A 80 16.77 5.14 23.30
C SER A 80 15.84 5.64 22.19
N GLY A 81 15.65 6.96 22.08
CA GLY A 81 14.88 7.60 21.02
C GLY A 81 15.46 7.36 19.63
N GLN A 82 16.79 7.37 19.48
CA GLN A 82 17.46 7.04 18.22
C GLN A 82 17.16 5.62 17.77
N LEU A 83 17.26 4.63 18.68
CA LEU A 83 16.98 3.22 18.37
C LEU A 83 15.53 2.99 17.93
N VAL A 84 14.58 3.71 18.54
CA VAL A 84 13.16 3.68 18.13
C VAL A 84 13.01 4.30 16.76
N LEU A 85 13.53 5.52 16.55
CA LEU A 85 13.47 6.22 15.27
C LEU A 85 13.99 5.37 14.11
N TYR A 86 15.16 4.75 14.26
CA TYR A 86 15.74 3.90 13.21
C TYR A 86 14.84 2.73 12.82
N GLN A 87 14.20 2.08 13.79
CA GLN A 87 13.25 0.99 13.51
C GLN A 87 12.01 1.50 12.76
N GLN A 88 11.48 2.67 13.13
CA GLN A 88 10.31 3.27 12.48
C GLN A 88 10.59 3.65 11.02
N ILE A 89 11.77 4.21 10.76
CA ILE A 89 12.24 4.58 9.41
C ILE A 89 12.42 3.33 8.54
N ARG A 90 13.06 2.29 9.08
CA ARG A 90 13.25 1.01 8.36
C ARG A 90 11.93 0.31 8.06
N ALA A 91 10.99 0.33 9.01
CA ALA A 91 9.64 -0.17 8.77
C ALA A 91 8.91 0.63 7.66
N ALA A 92 9.14 1.95 7.55
CA ALA A 92 8.60 2.72 6.44
C ALA A 92 9.25 2.36 5.10
N ALA A 93 10.54 2.03 5.07
CA ALA A 93 11.18 1.46 3.89
C ALA A 93 10.60 0.08 3.52
N GLU A 94 10.34 -0.81 4.50
CA GLU A 94 9.65 -2.10 4.26
C GLU A 94 8.24 -1.88 3.66
N SER A 95 7.58 -0.77 4.00
CA SER A 95 6.26 -0.42 3.44
C SER A 95 6.28 -0.04 1.96
N GLY A 96 7.44 0.36 1.44
CA GLY A 96 7.58 0.99 0.13
C GLY A 96 7.10 2.45 0.07
N TRP A 97 6.70 3.05 1.19
CA TRP A 97 6.25 4.44 1.31
C TRP A 97 7.23 5.27 2.17
N ASP A 98 8.53 5.21 1.88
CA ASP A 98 9.60 5.97 2.52
C ASP A 98 9.79 7.34 1.82
N PHE A 99 9.42 8.48 2.39
CA PHE A 99 8.53 8.65 3.52
C PHE A 99 7.23 9.34 3.11
N SER A 100 6.28 9.31 4.04
CA SER A 100 4.93 9.85 3.88
C SER A 100 4.42 10.36 5.22
N SER A 101 3.61 11.41 5.18
CA SER A 101 2.77 11.88 6.29
C SER A 101 1.93 10.77 6.90
N ARG A 102 1.57 9.75 6.09
CA ARG A 102 0.87 8.53 6.50
C ARG A 102 1.46 7.86 7.74
N TRP A 103 2.78 7.96 7.92
CA TRP A 103 3.49 7.34 9.03
C TRP A 103 3.82 8.30 10.18
N LEU A 104 3.49 9.58 10.06
CA LEU A 104 3.93 10.63 10.98
C LEU A 104 2.84 10.92 11.99
N GLN A 105 3.16 10.87 13.28
CA GLN A 105 2.20 11.06 14.35
C GLN A 105 1.45 12.42 14.26
N ASP A 106 2.14 13.47 13.81
CA ASP A 106 1.57 14.79 13.59
C ASP A 106 1.28 15.10 12.11
N GLY A 107 1.47 14.13 11.23
CA GLY A 107 1.30 14.27 9.79
C GLY A 107 2.31 15.21 9.11
N GLN A 108 3.38 15.62 9.80
CA GLN A 108 4.33 16.64 9.30
C GLN A 108 5.80 16.26 9.51
N ALA A 109 6.22 15.97 10.74
CA ALA A 109 7.64 15.86 11.09
C ALA A 109 8.14 14.41 10.97
N LEU A 110 9.15 14.18 10.11
CA LEU A 110 9.72 12.84 9.91
C LEU A 110 10.34 12.25 11.19
N GLN A 111 10.84 13.09 12.11
CA GLN A 111 11.37 12.65 13.41
C GLN A 111 10.29 12.04 14.32
N ARG A 112 9.00 12.26 14.02
CA ARG A 112 7.82 11.73 14.73
C ARG A 112 7.16 10.56 13.99
N ILE A 113 7.95 9.80 13.25
CA ILE A 113 7.48 8.62 12.53
C ILE A 113 7.12 7.49 13.51
N ILE A 114 5.97 6.84 13.27
CA ILE A 114 5.38 5.79 14.13
C ILE A 114 4.92 4.57 13.31
N THR A 115 5.60 4.26 12.20
CA THR A 115 5.21 3.20 11.24
C THR A 115 4.82 1.88 11.89
N THR A 116 5.60 1.41 12.86
CA THR A 116 5.36 0.13 13.56
C THR A 116 4.16 0.19 14.51
N GLU A 117 3.60 1.35 14.82
CA GLU A 117 2.39 1.48 15.64
C GLU A 117 1.10 1.43 14.80
N ILE A 118 1.26 1.42 13.47
CA ILE A 118 0.19 1.48 12.50
C ILE A 118 -0.01 0.10 11.85
N VAL A 119 -1.26 -0.36 11.82
CA VAL A 119 -1.74 -1.48 11.00
C VAL A 119 -2.23 -0.89 9.68
N PRO A 120 -1.48 -1.09 8.58
CA PRO A 120 -1.75 -0.38 7.36
C PRO A 120 -2.70 -1.17 6.46
N ILE A 121 -3.62 -0.45 5.82
CA ILE A 121 -4.71 -1.06 5.05
C ILE A 121 -4.21 -1.81 3.81
N ASP A 122 -3.17 -1.28 3.17
CA ASP A 122 -2.55 -1.84 1.97
C ASP A 122 -1.91 -3.22 2.22
N LEU A 123 -1.06 -3.35 3.24
CA LEU A 123 -0.42 -4.63 3.60
C LEU A 123 -1.46 -5.71 3.85
N ASN A 124 -2.51 -5.38 4.60
CA ASN A 124 -3.53 -6.36 4.97
C ASN A 124 -4.39 -6.77 3.77
N CYS A 125 -4.58 -5.90 2.78
CA CYS A 125 -5.18 -6.28 1.51
C CYS A 125 -4.27 -7.20 0.68
N LEU A 126 -2.96 -6.91 0.66
CA LEU A 126 -1.96 -7.76 -0.02
C LEU A 126 -1.92 -9.17 0.59
N LEU A 127 -1.91 -9.26 1.92
CA LEU A 127 -1.90 -10.54 2.64
C LEU A 127 -3.22 -11.31 2.48
N TYR A 128 -4.36 -10.61 2.44
CA TYR A 128 -5.65 -11.23 2.10
C TYR A 128 -5.58 -11.90 0.73
N ASN A 129 -5.03 -11.19 -0.27
CA ASN A 129 -4.88 -11.75 -1.61
C ASN A 129 -3.88 -12.91 -1.63
N SER A 130 -2.75 -12.82 -0.91
CA SER A 130 -1.79 -13.90 -0.77
C SER A 130 -2.44 -15.17 -0.18
N GLU A 131 -3.21 -15.02 0.90
CA GLU A 131 -3.95 -16.12 1.54
C GLU A 131 -4.96 -16.75 0.59
N ARG A 132 -5.69 -15.96 -0.21
CA ARG A 132 -6.60 -16.47 -1.26
C ARG A 132 -5.87 -17.24 -2.35
N VAL A 133 -4.76 -16.71 -2.84
CA VAL A 133 -3.97 -17.38 -3.88
C VAL A 133 -3.41 -18.70 -3.37
N ILE A 134 -2.89 -18.74 -2.14
CA ILE A 134 -2.41 -19.98 -1.52
C ILE A 134 -3.55 -21.00 -1.40
N ALA A 135 -4.75 -20.57 -0.98
CA ALA A 135 -5.92 -21.44 -0.89
C ALA A 135 -6.31 -22.03 -2.25
N GLU A 136 -6.40 -21.19 -3.29
CA GLU A 136 -6.73 -21.58 -4.66
C GLU A 136 -5.72 -22.61 -5.22
N LEU A 137 -4.42 -22.39 -5.00
CA LEU A 137 -3.38 -23.30 -5.46
C LEU A 137 -3.40 -24.64 -4.72
N HIS A 138 -3.69 -24.67 -3.42
CA HIS A 138 -3.88 -25.93 -2.68
C HIS A 138 -5.12 -26.68 -3.13
N GLN A 139 -6.23 -25.97 -3.40
CA GLN A 139 -7.44 -26.58 -3.94
C GLN A 139 -7.17 -27.22 -5.30
N TYR A 140 -6.45 -26.52 -6.18
CA TYR A 140 -6.05 -27.04 -7.49
C TYR A 140 -5.17 -28.31 -7.37
N ARG A 141 -4.31 -28.41 -6.35
CA ARG A 141 -3.52 -29.63 -6.05
C ARG A 141 -4.31 -30.75 -5.34
N GLY A 142 -5.60 -30.55 -5.05
CA GLY A 142 -6.41 -31.50 -4.30
C GLY A 142 -6.12 -31.55 -2.79
N CYS A 143 -5.39 -30.57 -2.24
CA CYS A 143 -5.09 -30.46 -0.82
C CYS A 143 -6.16 -29.65 -0.08
N GLN A 144 -7.38 -30.18 0.03
CA GLN A 144 -8.54 -29.45 0.56
C GLN A 144 -8.32 -28.90 1.98
N GLU A 145 -7.73 -29.68 2.89
CA GLU A 145 -7.48 -29.24 4.28
C GLU A 145 -6.65 -27.95 4.34
N LYS A 146 -5.57 -27.87 3.55
CA LYS A 146 -4.74 -26.67 3.49
C LYS A 146 -5.47 -25.50 2.81
N ALA A 147 -6.24 -25.78 1.77
CA ALA A 147 -7.06 -24.76 1.12
C ALA A 147 -8.04 -24.12 2.12
N ASP A 148 -8.73 -24.94 2.92
CA ASP A 148 -9.68 -24.47 3.93
C ASP A 148 -9.02 -23.62 5.02
N VAL A 149 -7.81 -24.00 5.47
CA VAL A 149 -7.04 -23.22 6.46
C VAL A 149 -6.72 -21.81 5.93
N PHE A 150 -6.21 -21.71 4.70
CA PHE A 150 -5.87 -20.42 4.12
C PHE A 150 -7.10 -19.59 3.74
N GLN A 151 -8.17 -20.23 3.28
CA GLN A 151 -9.44 -19.58 3.04
C GLN A 151 -10.02 -18.99 4.33
N ALA A 152 -9.98 -19.74 5.44
CA ALA A 152 -10.43 -19.24 6.74
C ALA A 152 -9.56 -18.07 7.24
N ARG A 153 -8.24 -18.09 7.01
CA ARG A 153 -7.37 -16.94 7.29
C ARG A 153 -7.75 -15.71 6.46
N ALA A 154 -7.92 -15.86 5.15
CA ALA A 154 -8.33 -14.78 4.27
C ALA A 154 -9.68 -14.17 4.71
N MET A 155 -10.68 -15.00 5.05
CA MET A 155 -12.00 -14.51 5.46
C MET A 155 -11.95 -13.80 6.81
N ARG A 156 -11.15 -14.27 7.78
CA ARG A 156 -10.93 -13.57 9.06
C ARG A 156 -10.26 -12.22 8.85
N ARG A 157 -9.21 -12.17 8.03
CA ARG A 157 -8.54 -10.91 7.65
C ARG A 157 -9.51 -9.97 6.95
N LYS A 158 -10.40 -10.52 6.12
CA LYS A 158 -11.45 -9.76 5.44
C LYS A 158 -12.41 -9.07 6.41
N ALA A 159 -12.92 -9.81 7.38
CA ALA A 159 -13.79 -9.26 8.40
C ALA A 159 -13.06 -8.19 9.24
N ALA A 160 -11.79 -8.45 9.58
CA ALA A 160 -10.97 -7.57 10.40
C ALA A 160 -10.76 -6.20 9.77
N PHE A 161 -10.23 -6.09 8.55
CA PHE A 161 -10.00 -4.74 8.00
C PHE A 161 -11.34 -4.03 7.66
N LEU A 162 -12.45 -4.72 7.35
CA LEU A 162 -13.74 -4.05 7.17
C LEU A 162 -14.20 -3.37 8.46
N LYS A 163 -13.87 -3.98 9.61
CA LYS A 163 -14.15 -3.43 10.94
C LYS A 163 -13.20 -2.30 11.33
N TYR A 164 -11.89 -2.46 11.06
CA TYR A 164 -10.86 -1.56 11.61
C TYR A 164 -10.32 -0.52 10.62
N GLY A 165 -10.43 -0.79 9.32
CA GLY A 165 -9.89 0.07 8.28
C GLY A 165 -10.93 1.01 7.66
N TRP A 166 -12.22 0.88 7.98
CA TRP A 166 -13.25 1.80 7.49
C TRP A 166 -13.46 2.94 8.47
N ASP A 167 -13.24 4.18 8.02
CA ASP A 167 -13.48 5.39 8.81
C ASP A 167 -14.86 5.97 8.47
N GLU A 168 -15.81 5.83 9.38
CA GLU A 168 -17.19 6.30 9.18
C GLU A 168 -17.30 7.83 9.11
N HIS A 169 -16.41 8.57 9.77
CA HIS A 169 -16.43 10.04 9.69
C HIS A 169 -15.95 10.51 8.30
N HIS A 170 -14.89 9.90 7.80
CA HIS A 170 -14.31 10.25 6.51
C HIS A 170 -14.98 9.53 5.34
N GLN A 171 -15.79 8.49 5.57
CA GLN A 171 -16.37 7.65 4.53
C GLN A 171 -15.28 7.16 3.56
N PHE A 172 -14.17 6.69 4.13
CA PHE A 172 -12.97 6.29 3.39
C PHE A 172 -12.18 5.24 4.18
N PHE A 173 -11.35 4.46 3.48
CA PHE A 173 -10.47 3.50 4.15
C PHE A 173 -9.19 4.19 4.65
N THR A 174 -8.84 3.94 5.91
CA THR A 174 -7.68 4.50 6.60
C THR A 174 -6.89 3.41 7.30
N ASP A 175 -5.68 3.75 7.75
CA ASP A 175 -4.89 2.87 8.59
C ASP A 175 -5.35 2.95 10.05
N TYR A 176 -5.04 1.91 10.82
CA TYR A 176 -5.46 1.78 12.22
C TYR A 176 -4.27 1.86 13.16
N HIS A 177 -4.39 2.62 14.25
CA HIS A 177 -3.35 2.76 15.25
C HIS A 177 -3.56 1.73 16.38
N VAL A 178 -2.57 0.86 16.61
CA VAL A 178 -2.71 -0.30 17.50
C VAL A 178 -2.90 0.12 18.96
N GLU A 179 -2.08 1.07 19.44
CA GLU A 179 -2.09 1.51 20.84
C GLU A 179 -3.31 2.35 21.19
N THR A 180 -3.65 3.36 20.38
CA THR A 180 -4.82 4.21 20.63
C THR A 180 -6.15 3.55 20.27
N GLN A 181 -6.10 2.42 19.56
CA GLN A 181 -7.25 1.67 19.10
C GLN A 181 -8.24 2.50 18.26
N ALA A 182 -7.69 3.34 17.37
CA ALA A 182 -8.47 4.27 16.55
C ALA A 182 -7.94 4.37 15.12
N SER A 183 -8.80 4.87 14.22
CA SER A 183 -8.38 5.33 12.88
C SER A 183 -7.26 6.37 13.03
N THR A 184 -6.24 6.27 12.18
CA THR A 184 -5.21 7.32 12.04
C THR A 184 -5.79 8.64 11.51
N GLY A 185 -6.98 8.60 10.89
CA GLY A 185 -7.66 9.76 10.31
C GLY A 185 -6.98 10.35 9.07
N LEU A 186 -5.83 9.82 8.67
CA LEU A 186 -5.06 10.32 7.53
C LEU A 186 -5.55 9.68 6.24
N LEU A 187 -5.95 10.52 5.29
CA LEU A 187 -6.43 10.08 3.98
C LEU A 187 -5.25 9.96 3.02
N SER A 188 -5.00 8.74 2.55
CA SER A 188 -3.98 8.43 1.54
C SER A 188 -4.58 7.53 0.46
N LEU A 189 -3.90 7.44 -0.69
CA LEU A 189 -4.31 6.51 -1.75
C LEU A 189 -4.22 5.04 -1.37
N ALA A 190 -3.66 4.67 -0.20
CA ALA A 190 -3.78 3.31 0.31
C ALA A 190 -5.24 2.86 0.46
N GLY A 191 -6.18 3.81 0.66
CA GLY A 191 -7.61 3.53 0.75
C GLY A 191 -8.25 2.94 -0.53
N VAL A 192 -7.52 2.85 -1.65
CA VAL A 192 -8.00 2.19 -2.87
C VAL A 192 -7.69 0.69 -2.92
N TYR A 193 -6.80 0.18 -2.05
CA TYR A 193 -6.44 -1.23 -2.01
C TYR A 193 -7.67 -2.15 -1.79
N PRO A 194 -8.62 -1.82 -0.88
CA PRO A 194 -9.85 -2.60 -0.73
C PRO A 194 -10.73 -2.66 -1.99
N LEU A 195 -10.66 -1.66 -2.87
CA LEU A 195 -11.38 -1.72 -4.15
C LEU A 195 -10.64 -2.66 -5.11
N TYR A 196 -9.32 -2.51 -5.24
CA TYR A 196 -8.52 -3.34 -6.14
C TYR A 196 -8.67 -4.84 -5.85
N PHE A 197 -8.65 -5.24 -4.58
CA PHE A 197 -8.77 -6.64 -4.17
C PHE A 197 -10.21 -7.13 -4.03
N ARG A 198 -11.21 -6.36 -4.51
CA ARG A 198 -12.65 -6.69 -4.46
C ARG A 198 -13.15 -7.03 -3.06
N ILE A 199 -12.68 -6.24 -2.12
CA ILE A 199 -12.85 -6.44 -0.71
C ILE A 199 -14.04 -5.61 -0.19
N ALA A 200 -14.10 -4.34 -0.58
CA ALA A 200 -15.07 -3.34 -0.12
C ALA A 200 -16.52 -3.73 -0.49
N SER A 201 -17.49 -3.21 0.25
CA SER A 201 -18.89 -3.22 -0.21
C SER A 201 -19.08 -2.27 -1.40
N ARG A 202 -20.17 -2.43 -2.15
CA ARG A 202 -20.51 -1.49 -3.24
C ARG A 202 -20.72 -0.05 -2.73
N GLU A 203 -21.30 0.10 -1.55
CA GLU A 203 -21.49 1.41 -0.92
C GLU A 203 -20.14 2.04 -0.54
N GLN A 204 -19.27 1.29 0.12
CA GLN A 204 -17.91 1.76 0.45
C GLN A 204 -17.13 2.15 -0.80
N ALA A 205 -17.22 1.34 -1.87
CA ALA A 205 -16.59 1.66 -3.15
C ALA A 205 -17.15 2.95 -3.78
N HIS A 206 -18.47 3.19 -3.67
CA HIS A 206 -19.09 4.43 -4.12
C HIS A 206 -18.56 5.65 -3.37
N GLN A 207 -18.44 5.57 -2.04
CA GLN A 207 -17.91 6.64 -1.22
C GLN A 207 -16.42 6.92 -1.50
N VAL A 208 -15.61 5.86 -1.68
CA VAL A 208 -14.22 5.98 -2.11
C VAL A 208 -14.14 6.65 -3.48
N ALA A 209 -14.93 6.21 -4.46
CA ALA A 209 -14.96 6.83 -5.79
C ALA A 209 -15.36 8.30 -5.74
N PHE A 210 -16.35 8.65 -4.91
CA PHE A 210 -16.76 10.04 -4.68
C PHE A 210 -15.60 10.88 -4.12
N ARG A 211 -14.92 10.39 -3.08
CA ARG A 211 -13.73 11.04 -2.49
C ARG A 211 -12.60 11.18 -3.51
N LEU A 212 -12.30 10.14 -4.28
CA LEU A 212 -11.27 10.18 -5.32
C LEU A 212 -11.55 11.29 -6.34
N ARG A 213 -12.77 11.33 -6.88
CA ARG A 213 -13.19 12.36 -7.83
C ARG A 213 -13.12 13.77 -7.26
N LYS A 214 -13.56 13.95 -6.00
CA LYS A 214 -13.69 15.27 -5.37
C LYS A 214 -12.36 15.85 -4.88
N GLN A 215 -11.47 15.01 -4.37
CA GLN A 215 -10.32 15.47 -3.59
C GLN A 215 -8.97 14.93 -4.09
N PHE A 216 -8.89 13.68 -4.57
CA PHE A 216 -7.61 13.11 -4.99
C PHE A 216 -7.27 13.37 -6.46
N LEU A 217 -8.26 13.58 -7.32
CA LEU A 217 -8.07 13.71 -8.76
C LEU A 217 -7.66 15.13 -9.17
N TYR A 218 -6.48 15.21 -9.80
CA TYR A 218 -5.86 16.43 -10.32
C TYR A 218 -5.60 16.32 -11.83
N PRO A 219 -5.17 17.40 -12.52
CA PRO A 219 -4.89 17.38 -13.96
C PRO A 219 -3.98 16.24 -14.44
N GLY A 220 -3.05 15.79 -13.60
CA GLY A 220 -2.09 14.75 -13.91
C GLY A 220 -2.41 13.34 -13.39
N GLY A 221 -3.54 13.14 -12.70
CA GLY A 221 -3.88 11.87 -12.04
C GLY A 221 -4.19 12.06 -10.56
N LEU A 222 -4.08 10.99 -9.77
CA LEU A 222 -4.38 11.00 -8.34
C LEU A 222 -3.15 11.37 -7.50
N VAL A 223 -3.32 12.28 -6.54
CA VAL A 223 -2.27 12.63 -5.56
C VAL A 223 -2.17 11.58 -4.45
N THR A 224 -0.99 11.34 -3.89
CA THR A 224 -0.79 10.30 -2.87
C THR A 224 -1.49 10.59 -1.53
N THR A 225 -1.34 11.81 -1.02
CA THR A 225 -1.98 12.34 0.20
C THR A 225 -2.32 13.83 0.00
N PHE A 226 -2.86 14.49 1.02
CA PHE A 226 -3.11 15.93 1.01
C PHE A 226 -2.03 16.76 1.73
N ASN A 227 -1.10 16.12 2.44
CA ASN A 227 -0.16 16.82 3.31
C ASN A 227 1.08 17.27 2.54
N GLN A 228 1.50 18.52 2.75
CA GLN A 228 2.67 19.13 2.09
C GLN A 228 3.90 19.04 2.98
N THR A 229 4.43 17.83 3.15
CA THR A 229 5.54 17.56 4.09
C THR A 229 6.92 17.72 3.46
N GLY A 230 6.99 17.80 2.12
CA GLY A 230 8.23 17.67 1.37
C GLY A 230 8.72 16.22 1.23
N GLN A 231 7.99 15.24 1.76
CA GLN A 231 8.27 13.81 1.56
C GLN A 231 7.73 13.33 0.21
N GLN A 232 8.31 12.25 -0.32
CA GLN A 232 8.02 11.82 -1.70
C GLN A 232 6.69 11.08 -1.87
N TRP A 233 6.21 10.39 -0.84
CA TRP A 233 4.91 9.71 -0.83
C TRP A 233 3.80 10.60 -0.25
N ASP A 234 3.78 11.86 -0.67
CA ASP A 234 2.83 12.89 -0.23
C ASP A 234 2.47 13.84 -1.37
N TRP A 235 1.61 14.82 -1.10
CA TRP A 235 1.35 15.93 -2.01
C TRP A 235 2.66 16.63 -2.46
N PRO A 236 2.84 16.99 -3.75
CA PRO A 236 1.88 16.90 -4.86
C PRO A 236 2.06 15.66 -5.74
N ASN A 237 2.76 14.64 -5.24
CA ASN A 237 3.21 13.53 -6.06
C ASN A 237 2.09 12.53 -6.35
N GLY A 238 2.15 11.93 -7.53
CA GLY A 238 1.42 10.73 -7.91
C GLY A 238 2.38 9.66 -8.41
N TRP A 239 2.06 8.41 -8.06
CA TRP A 239 2.90 7.23 -8.31
C TRP A 239 2.14 6.21 -9.16
N ALA A 240 2.82 5.66 -10.16
CA ALA A 240 2.21 4.74 -11.12
C ALA A 240 1.47 3.55 -10.48
N PRO A 241 2.03 2.86 -9.44
CA PRO A 241 1.33 1.77 -8.78
C PRO A 241 -0.02 2.19 -8.17
N LEU A 242 -0.09 3.38 -7.59
CA LEU A 242 -1.31 3.88 -6.94
C LEU A 242 -2.37 4.27 -7.98
N GLN A 243 -1.98 4.82 -9.12
CA GLN A 243 -2.90 5.08 -10.24
C GLN A 243 -3.52 3.78 -10.72
N TRP A 244 -2.68 2.77 -10.94
CA TRP A 244 -3.10 1.46 -11.42
C TRP A 244 -4.10 0.79 -10.49
N LEU A 245 -3.80 0.74 -9.19
CA LEU A 245 -4.68 0.16 -8.18
C LEU A 245 -6.02 0.88 -8.12
N ALA A 246 -6.01 2.22 -8.16
CA ALA A 246 -7.24 3.00 -8.16
C ALA A 246 -8.09 2.75 -9.42
N ILE A 247 -7.48 2.76 -10.61
CA ILE A 247 -8.16 2.53 -11.89
C ILE A 247 -8.84 1.15 -11.90
N HIS A 248 -8.11 0.08 -11.59
CA HIS A 248 -8.68 -1.27 -11.61
C HIS A 248 -9.63 -1.55 -10.45
N GLY A 249 -9.40 -0.92 -9.30
CA GLY A 249 -10.35 -0.94 -8.19
C GLY A 249 -11.67 -0.30 -8.59
N LEU A 250 -11.64 0.88 -9.22
CA LEU A 250 -12.85 1.56 -9.69
C LEU A 250 -13.62 0.75 -10.74
N ILE A 251 -12.91 0.16 -11.72
CA ILE A 251 -13.52 -0.71 -12.75
C ILE A 251 -14.22 -1.91 -12.10
N SER A 252 -13.59 -2.54 -11.10
CA SER A 252 -14.17 -3.70 -10.39
C SER A 252 -15.50 -3.41 -9.69
N TYR A 253 -15.84 -2.12 -9.49
CA TYR A 253 -17.07 -1.67 -8.87
C TYR A 253 -17.97 -0.84 -9.81
N GLY A 254 -17.69 -0.81 -11.12
CA GLY A 254 -18.52 -0.13 -12.12
C GLY A 254 -18.34 1.39 -12.17
N HIS A 255 -17.22 1.92 -11.69
CA HIS A 255 -16.87 3.34 -11.75
C HIS A 255 -16.01 3.67 -12.99
N ASP A 256 -16.36 3.10 -14.14
CA ASP A 256 -15.54 3.10 -15.36
C ASP A 256 -15.21 4.50 -15.88
N LEU A 257 -16.17 5.43 -15.81
CA LEU A 257 -15.96 6.81 -16.24
C LEU A 257 -14.88 7.52 -15.43
N LEU A 258 -14.83 7.29 -14.11
CA LEU A 258 -13.79 7.87 -13.25
C LEU A 258 -12.44 7.19 -13.52
N ALA A 259 -12.44 5.86 -13.64
CA ALA A 259 -11.24 5.10 -13.96
C ALA A 259 -10.60 5.56 -15.29
N LYS A 260 -11.45 5.80 -16.31
CA LYS A 260 -11.03 6.33 -17.60
C LYS A 260 -10.44 7.73 -17.49
N ASP A 261 -11.08 8.64 -16.77
CA ASP A 261 -10.57 10.02 -16.56
C ASP A 261 -9.18 10.01 -15.88
N ILE A 262 -9.01 9.18 -14.85
CA ILE A 262 -7.71 9.01 -14.17
C ILE A 262 -6.65 8.49 -15.15
N ALA A 263 -6.96 7.44 -15.91
CA ALA A 263 -6.04 6.83 -16.87
C ALA A 263 -5.62 7.81 -17.99
N GLU A 264 -6.58 8.55 -18.55
CA GLU A 264 -6.32 9.53 -19.61
C GLU A 264 -5.41 10.66 -19.14
N ARG A 265 -5.65 11.19 -17.93
CA ARG A 265 -4.81 12.23 -17.30
C ARG A 265 -3.40 11.74 -17.01
N TRP A 266 -3.27 10.56 -16.41
CA TRP A 266 -1.97 9.97 -16.11
C TRP A 266 -1.15 9.72 -17.38
N LEU A 267 -1.75 9.12 -18.40
CA LEU A 267 -1.10 8.90 -19.68
C LEU A 267 -0.76 10.20 -20.43
N ALA A 268 -1.60 11.23 -20.32
CA ALA A 268 -1.30 12.54 -20.88
C ALA A 268 -0.06 13.15 -20.22
N LEU A 269 0.02 13.10 -18.89
CA LEU A 269 1.18 13.56 -18.13
C LEU A 269 2.45 12.79 -18.50
N ASN A 270 2.39 11.45 -18.53
CA ASN A 270 3.51 10.62 -18.92
C ASN A 270 4.03 10.97 -20.33
N ARG A 271 3.13 11.13 -21.31
CA ARG A 271 3.50 11.51 -22.68
C ARG A 271 4.12 12.91 -22.74
N GLN A 272 3.56 13.87 -22.00
CA GLN A 272 4.09 15.24 -21.95
C GLN A 272 5.51 15.23 -21.40
N VAL A 273 5.74 14.62 -20.24
CA VAL A 273 7.08 14.55 -19.63
C VAL A 273 8.05 13.79 -20.52
N PHE A 274 7.64 12.66 -21.11
CA PHE A 274 8.49 11.92 -22.04
C PHE A 274 8.90 12.75 -23.25
N ARG A 275 7.98 13.52 -23.85
CA ARG A 275 8.29 14.42 -24.98
C ARG A 275 9.27 15.52 -24.61
N HIS A 276 9.20 16.06 -23.39
CA HIS A 276 10.09 17.13 -22.94
C HIS A 276 11.45 16.64 -22.43
N GLN A 277 11.48 15.50 -21.73
CA GLN A 277 12.68 15.00 -21.02
C GLN A 277 13.38 13.84 -21.75
N GLY A 278 12.73 13.24 -22.75
CA GLY A 278 13.19 12.03 -23.45
C GLY A 278 13.16 10.76 -22.59
N VAL A 279 12.61 10.83 -21.37
CA VAL A 279 12.56 9.71 -20.42
C VAL A 279 11.26 9.72 -19.61
N MET A 280 10.86 8.54 -19.15
CA MET A 280 9.88 8.37 -18.07
C MET A 280 10.58 8.51 -16.72
N VAL A 281 9.86 8.90 -15.68
CA VAL A 281 10.41 9.08 -14.32
C VAL A 281 9.65 8.26 -13.28
N GLU A 282 10.22 8.16 -12.09
CA GLU A 282 9.69 7.41 -10.95
C GLU A 282 8.31 7.89 -10.49
N LYS A 283 8.17 9.20 -10.32
CA LYS A 283 6.99 9.89 -9.78
C LYS A 283 6.77 11.23 -10.45
N TYR A 284 5.54 11.75 -10.39
CA TYR A 284 5.13 12.95 -11.12
C TYR A 284 4.38 13.92 -10.22
N ASN A 285 4.51 15.22 -10.47
CA ASN A 285 3.64 16.22 -9.87
C ASN A 285 2.29 16.20 -10.61
N VAL A 286 1.29 15.55 -10.00
CA VAL A 286 -0.03 15.38 -10.62
C VAL A 286 -0.91 16.62 -10.50
N VAL A 287 -0.59 17.52 -9.57
CA VAL A 287 -1.37 18.74 -9.31
C VAL A 287 -1.15 19.76 -10.42
N GLN A 288 0.11 20.00 -10.79
CA GLN A 288 0.48 20.91 -11.87
C GLN A 288 0.60 20.20 -13.22
N ALA A 289 0.49 18.87 -13.26
CA ALA A 289 0.76 18.04 -14.43
C ALA A 289 2.14 18.35 -15.04
N THR A 290 3.16 18.27 -14.18
CA THR A 290 4.55 18.57 -14.54
C THR A 290 5.52 17.50 -14.03
N PHE A 291 6.74 17.59 -14.54
CA PHE A 291 7.89 16.92 -13.94
C PHE A 291 8.55 17.86 -12.93
N ASP A 292 8.92 17.32 -11.77
CA ASP A 292 9.78 17.98 -10.80
C ASP A 292 11.00 17.09 -10.51
N ARG A 293 12.20 17.69 -10.62
CA ARG A 293 13.47 17.04 -10.32
C ARG A 293 13.65 16.84 -8.80
N HIS A 294 13.08 17.73 -8.00
CA HIS A 294 13.13 17.74 -6.54
C HIS A 294 11.75 17.41 -5.97
N ALA A 295 11.14 16.33 -6.47
CA ALA A 295 9.82 15.83 -6.09
C ALA A 295 9.76 15.24 -4.65
N GLY A 296 10.43 15.88 -3.69
CA GLY A 296 10.46 15.49 -2.27
C GLY A 296 11.27 14.23 -1.97
N GLY A 297 11.41 13.96 -0.67
CA GLY A 297 12.17 12.83 -0.13
C GLY A 297 13.67 13.08 -0.03
N GLU A 298 14.42 12.00 0.24
CA GLU A 298 15.85 12.05 0.53
C GLU A 298 16.77 12.02 -0.71
N TYR A 299 16.20 11.78 -1.90
CA TYR A 299 16.94 11.70 -3.16
C TYR A 299 16.20 12.33 -4.35
N PRO A 300 16.93 12.76 -5.41
CA PRO A 300 16.32 13.31 -6.63
C PRO A 300 15.43 12.30 -7.37
N ASN A 301 14.45 12.78 -8.14
CA ASN A 301 13.56 11.92 -8.91
C ASN A 301 14.33 11.04 -9.94
N GLN A 302 14.06 9.73 -9.94
CA GLN A 302 14.81 8.74 -10.76
C GLN A 302 14.26 8.62 -12.19
N ARG A 303 15.12 8.24 -13.15
CA ARG A 303 14.80 8.16 -14.60
C ARG A 303 14.66 6.71 -15.08
N GLY A 304 13.83 6.48 -16.10
CA GLY A 304 13.64 5.20 -16.81
C GLY A 304 12.62 4.23 -16.19
N PHE A 305 11.88 4.67 -15.18
CA PHE A 305 11.41 3.80 -14.09
C PHE A 305 10.45 2.65 -14.46
N GLY A 306 10.74 1.44 -13.95
CA GLY A 306 10.08 0.18 -14.33
C GLY A 306 8.55 0.17 -14.14
N TRP A 307 8.03 0.51 -12.95
CA TRP A 307 6.58 0.55 -12.74
C TRP A 307 5.88 1.58 -13.63
N THR A 308 6.57 2.67 -13.96
CA THR A 308 5.96 3.78 -14.72
C THR A 308 5.77 3.32 -16.14
N ASN A 309 6.79 2.67 -16.69
CA ASN A 309 6.75 2.09 -18.03
C ASN A 309 5.68 0.99 -18.09
N GLY A 310 5.68 0.06 -17.13
CA GLY A 310 4.72 -1.05 -17.09
C GLY A 310 3.27 -0.58 -17.02
N VAL A 311 2.95 0.32 -16.09
CA VAL A 311 1.60 0.89 -15.94
C VAL A 311 1.20 1.69 -17.18
N ALA A 312 2.08 2.53 -17.73
CA ALA A 312 1.75 3.31 -18.91
C ALA A 312 1.47 2.43 -20.14
N ILE A 313 2.25 1.37 -20.35
CA ILE A 313 2.01 0.41 -21.44
C ILE A 313 0.69 -0.31 -21.23
N ALA A 314 0.45 -0.84 -20.03
CA ALA A 314 -0.77 -1.59 -19.73
C ALA A 314 -2.03 -0.72 -19.91
N LEU A 315 -2.03 0.52 -19.41
CA LEU A 315 -3.14 1.45 -19.60
C LEU A 315 -3.33 1.85 -21.07
N ALA A 316 -2.25 1.99 -21.84
CA ALA A 316 -2.32 2.31 -23.27
C ALA A 316 -2.88 1.15 -24.12
N GLN A 317 -2.74 -0.10 -23.67
CA GLN A 317 -3.30 -1.28 -24.32
C GLN A 317 -4.80 -1.47 -24.04
N GLY A 318 -5.35 -0.79 -23.03
CA GLY A 318 -6.79 -0.77 -22.70
C GLY A 318 -7.10 -1.16 -21.26
N LEU A 319 -8.28 -0.76 -20.78
CA LEU A 319 -8.73 -0.90 -19.39
C LEU A 319 -9.47 -2.23 -19.12
N THR A 320 -9.00 -3.34 -19.68
CA THR A 320 -9.67 -4.64 -19.47
C THR A 320 -9.41 -5.13 -18.04
N PRO A 321 -10.44 -5.62 -17.30
CA PRO A 321 -10.24 -6.15 -15.96
C PRO A 321 -9.22 -7.30 -15.96
N LEU A 322 -8.16 -7.17 -15.15
CA LEU A 322 -7.15 -8.22 -14.99
C LEU A 322 -7.57 -9.33 -14.03
N MET A 323 -8.79 -9.33 -13.49
CA MET A 323 -9.26 -10.42 -12.65
C MET A 323 -10.52 -11.02 -13.27
N PRO A 324 -10.53 -12.34 -13.60
CA PRO A 324 -11.78 -13.01 -13.95
C PRO A 324 -12.80 -12.82 -12.83
N ASP A 325 -14.07 -12.82 -13.19
CA ASP A 325 -15.17 -12.73 -12.22
C ASP A 325 -15.01 -13.82 -11.16
N ALA A 326 -15.15 -13.42 -9.89
CA ALA A 326 -14.98 -14.29 -8.73
C ALA A 326 -16.20 -15.18 -8.52
#